data_AF-A0A938SUU3-F1
#
_entry.id   AF-A0A938SUU3-F1
#
_cell.length_a   1.000
_cell.length_b   1.000
_cell.length_c   1.000
_cell.angle_alpha   90.00
_cell.angle_beta   90.00
_cell.angle_gamma   90.00
#
_symmetry.space_group_name_H-M   'P 1'
#
loop_
_entity.id
_entity.type
_entity.pdbx_description
1 polymer ?
#
loop_
_entity_poly.entity_id
_entity_poly.type
_entity_poly.pdbx_seq_one_letter_code
_entity_poly.pdbx_strand_id
1 'polypeptide(L)'
;MGPNRSHRMALSIYKSGLGYWTRLGTAVAAGILGTLGGYWLWEALAGADWGIPTVYAQSGAALLLVTLVAIAAWWLVAVRPASVDFFIATETEMKKVNWSSRREVVGSSIVVIVVSLVLAGFCQLFDWGFFWLFQQLRVLQVDGG
;
A
#
# COMPACT_ATOMS: atom_id res chain seq x y z
N MET A 1 10.43 49.51 22.68
CA MET A 1 10.59 48.20 23.34
C MET A 1 10.41 47.11 22.28
N GLY A 2 11.46 46.33 22.04
CA GLY A 2 11.56 45.35 20.95
C GLY A 2 10.67 44.11 21.12
N PRO A 3 10.57 43.28 20.06
CA PRO A 3 9.39 42.48 19.74
C PRO A 3 9.14 41.32 20.69
N ASN A 4 7.85 41.05 20.89
CA ASN A 4 7.30 39.93 21.64
C ASN A 4 7.85 38.60 21.07
N ARG A 5 8.67 37.90 21.86
CA ARG A 5 9.17 36.57 21.52
C ARG A 5 7.99 35.60 21.59
N SER A 6 7.45 35.22 20.44
CA SER A 6 6.45 34.17 20.38
C SER A 6 7.03 32.88 20.97
N HIS A 7 6.32 32.33 21.95
CA HIS A 7 6.67 31.06 22.57
C HIS A 7 6.46 29.98 21.51
N ARG A 8 7.55 29.42 20.96
CA ARG A 8 7.45 28.25 20.07
C ARG A 8 6.97 27.08 20.91
N MET A 9 5.71 26.68 20.71
CA MET A 9 5.21 25.41 21.23
C MET A 9 6.08 24.28 20.69
N ALA A 10 6.62 23.45 21.58
CA ALA A 10 7.51 22.33 21.27
C ALA A 10 6.88 21.23 20.37
N LEU A 11 5.59 21.37 20.06
CA LEU A 11 4.81 20.47 19.18
C LEU A 11 4.40 21.14 17.86
N SER A 12 5.01 22.27 17.49
CA SER A 12 4.71 22.97 16.25
C SER A 12 5.04 22.10 15.04
N ILE A 13 4.02 21.74 14.27
CA ILE A 13 4.16 20.99 13.00
C ILE A 13 5.04 21.79 12.05
N TYR A 14 6.08 21.15 11.50
CA TYR A 14 6.95 21.81 10.52
C TYR A 14 6.15 22.13 9.24
N LYS A 15 6.21 23.40 8.80
CA LYS A 15 5.48 23.94 7.63
C LYS A 15 4.01 23.47 7.59
N SER A 16 3.26 23.81 8.63
CA SER A 16 1.83 23.54 8.67
C SER A 16 1.11 24.21 7.50
N GLY A 17 0.29 23.44 6.77
CA GLY A 17 -0.51 23.92 5.62
C GLY A 17 0.02 23.56 4.23
N LEU A 18 1.27 23.07 4.10
CA LEU A 18 1.82 22.57 2.83
C LEU A 18 2.00 21.04 2.88
N GLY A 19 1.91 20.39 1.71
CA GLY A 19 2.07 18.93 1.62
C GLY A 19 0.86 18.16 2.16
N TYR A 20 -0.32 18.78 2.28
CA TYR A 20 -1.44 18.23 3.07
C TYR A 20 -1.85 16.82 2.59
N TRP A 21 -2.05 16.65 1.29
CA TRP A 21 -2.55 15.40 0.73
C TRP A 21 -1.53 14.27 0.80
N THR A 22 -0.25 14.56 0.52
CA THR A 22 0.84 13.58 0.57
C THR A 22 1.13 13.14 2.01
N ARG A 23 1.06 14.08 2.96
CA ARG A 23 1.19 13.82 4.40
C ARG A 23 0.03 13.00 4.95
N LEU A 24 -1.20 13.36 4.60
CA LEU A 24 -2.40 12.62 5.00
C LEU A 24 -2.38 11.21 4.45
N GLY A 25 -2.10 11.03 3.16
CA GLY A 25 -2.01 9.71 2.53
C GLY A 25 -0.97 8.82 3.20
N THR A 26 0.20 9.36 3.53
CA THR A 26 1.25 8.63 4.25
C THR A 26 0.82 8.24 5.67
N ALA A 27 0.17 9.16 6.40
CA ALA A 27 -0.32 8.89 7.75
C ALA A 27 -1.43 7.82 7.76
N VAL A 28 -2.37 7.88 6.80
CA VAL A 28 -3.43 6.88 6.65
C VAL A 28 -2.83 5.52 6.28
N ALA A 29 -1.91 5.47 5.32
CA ALA A 29 -1.24 4.23 4.93
C ALA A 29 -0.48 3.60 6.11
N ALA A 30 0.27 4.41 6.88
CA ALA A 30 0.95 3.94 8.07
C ALA A 30 -0.04 3.46 9.16
N GLY A 31 -1.18 4.14 9.31
CA GLY A 31 -2.24 3.72 10.22
C GLY A 31 -2.83 2.36 9.85
N ILE A 32 -3.15 2.15 8.56
CA ILE A 32 -3.63 0.87 8.04
C ILE A 32 -2.58 -0.24 8.23
N LEU A 33 -1.32 0.04 7.89
CA LEU A 33 -0.24 -0.94 8.09
C LEU A 33 -0.02 -1.26 9.56
N GLY A 34 -0.11 -0.26 10.44
CA GLY A 34 0.01 -0.44 11.88
C GLY A 34 -1.11 -1.32 12.45
N THR A 35 -2.37 -1.08 12.05
CA THR A 35 -3.51 -1.87 12.54
C THR A 35 -3.53 -3.28 11.96
N LEU A 36 -3.25 -3.46 10.66
CA LEU A 36 -3.13 -4.78 10.05
C LEU A 36 -1.95 -5.57 10.63
N GLY A 37 -0.81 -4.91 10.86
CA GLY A 37 0.34 -5.51 11.54
C GLY A 37 0.01 -5.89 12.97
N GLY A 38 -0.74 -5.06 13.70
CA GLY A 38 -1.23 -5.37 15.04
C GLY A 38 -2.18 -6.57 15.06
N TYR A 39 -3.09 -6.66 14.10
CA TYR A 39 -3.99 -7.81 13.93
C TYR A 39 -3.21 -9.09 13.62
N TRP A 40 -2.28 -9.03 12.67
CA TRP A 40 -1.41 -10.16 12.34
C TRP A 40 -0.59 -10.61 13.55
N LEU A 41 -0.03 -9.67 14.32
CA LEU A 41 0.75 -9.98 15.51
C LEU A 41 -0.11 -10.61 16.61
N TRP A 42 -1.35 -10.14 16.78
CA TRP A 42 -2.31 -10.74 17.71
C TRP A 42 -2.57 -12.22 17.39
N GLU A 43 -2.82 -12.54 16.11
CA GLU A 43 -3.03 -13.91 15.66
C GLU A 43 -1.76 -14.77 15.81
N ALA A 44 -0.60 -14.21 15.48
CA ALA A 44 0.69 -14.90 15.61
C ALA A 44 1.00 -15.32 17.05
N LEU A 45 0.61 -14.50 18.03
CA LEU A 45 0.84 -14.78 19.45
C LEU A 45 -0.21 -15.72 20.07
N ALA A 46 -1.29 -16.03 19.37
CA ALA A 46 -2.37 -16.89 19.88
C ALA A 46 -1.96 -18.36 20.04
N GLY A 47 -0.99 -18.84 19.25
CA GLY A 47 -0.58 -20.24 19.21
C GLY A 47 0.49 -20.64 20.22
N ALA A 48 0.94 -19.73 21.08
CA ALA A 48 2.05 -19.95 22.01
C ALA A 48 1.61 -19.81 23.47
N ASP A 49 2.23 -20.60 24.34
CA ASP A 49 2.07 -20.48 25.80
C ASP A 49 3.15 -19.54 26.35
N TRP A 50 2.70 -18.44 26.96
CA TRP A 50 3.56 -17.34 27.39
C TRP A 50 3.79 -17.31 28.91
N GLY A 51 3.24 -18.27 29.67
CA GLY A 51 3.30 -18.26 31.14
C GLY A 51 2.54 -17.10 31.80
N ILE A 52 1.89 -16.26 31.00
CA ILE A 52 0.95 -15.20 31.39
C ILE A 52 -0.35 -15.38 30.60
N PRO A 53 -1.49 -14.84 31.05
CA PRO A 53 -2.72 -14.92 30.29
C PRO A 53 -2.52 -14.36 28.87
N THR A 54 -2.79 -15.20 27.86
CA THR A 54 -2.51 -14.94 26.44
C THR A 54 -3.08 -13.60 25.96
N VAL A 55 -4.24 -13.21 26.50
CA VAL A 55 -4.90 -11.93 26.20
C VAL A 55 -4.00 -10.72 26.54
N TYR A 56 -3.25 -10.76 27.66
CA TYR A 56 -2.35 -9.67 28.03
C TYR A 56 -1.12 -9.60 27.14
N ALA A 57 -0.57 -10.77 26.76
CA ALA A 57 0.58 -10.84 25.85
C ALA A 57 0.21 -10.29 24.47
N GLN A 58 -0.93 -10.74 23.93
CA GLN A 58 -1.44 -10.32 22.61
C GLN A 58 -1.78 -8.83 22.57
N SER A 59 -2.56 -8.33 23.53
CA SER A 59 -2.96 -6.92 23.59
C SER A 59 -1.77 -5.99 23.80
N GLY A 60 -0.84 -6.37 24.69
CA GLY A 60 0.37 -5.59 24.96
C GLY A 60 1.24 -5.46 23.70
N ALA A 61 1.49 -6.57 23.01
CA ALA A 61 2.31 -6.58 21.81
C ALA A 61 1.65 -5.83 20.64
N ALA A 62 0.35 -6.04 20.42
CA ALA A 62 -0.39 -5.36 19.35
C ALA A 62 -0.47 -3.84 19.59
N LEU A 63 -0.80 -3.41 20.81
CA LEU A 63 -0.87 -1.98 21.16
C LEU A 63 0.49 -1.31 21.07
N LEU A 64 1.55 -1.99 21.51
CA LEU A 64 2.92 -1.49 21.40
C LEU A 64 3.29 -1.28 19.93
N LEU A 65 3.03 -2.27 19.06
CA LEU A 65 3.32 -2.16 17.64
C LEU A 65 2.57 -0.98 17.00
N VAL A 66 1.25 -0.90 17.21
CA VAL A 66 0.42 0.19 16.66
C VAL A 66 0.92 1.56 17.13
N THR A 67 1.27 1.68 18.41
CA THR A 67 1.77 2.93 18.99
C THR A 67 3.14 3.32 18.40
N LEU A 68 4.06 2.38 18.25
CA LEU A 68 5.36 2.64 17.63
C LEU A 68 5.20 3.08 16.17
N VAL A 69 4.32 2.44 15.42
CA VAL A 69 4.03 2.83 14.03
C VAL A 69 3.41 4.23 13.98
N ALA A 70 2.47 4.55 14.87
CA ALA A 70 1.85 5.87 14.94
C ALA A 70 2.88 6.97 15.28
N ILE A 71 3.79 6.73 16.23
CA ILE A 71 4.86 7.65 16.58
C ILE A 71 5.82 7.84 15.40
N ALA A 72 6.23 6.75 14.75
CA ALA A 72 7.10 6.81 13.58
C ALA A 72 6.45 7.58 12.42
N ALA A 73 5.17 7.33 12.16
CA ALA A 73 4.39 8.04 11.15
C ALA A 73 4.31 9.54 11.47
N TRP A 74 3.99 9.90 12.72
CA TRP A 74 3.97 11.29 13.15
C TRP A 74 5.35 11.96 13.01
N TRP A 75 6.42 11.26 13.39
CA TRP A 75 7.78 11.79 13.24
C TRP A 75 8.15 12.03 11.78
N LEU A 76 7.83 11.10 10.88
CA LEU A 76 8.07 11.24 9.44
C LEU A 76 7.24 12.36 8.82
N VAL A 77 5.96 12.46 9.17
CA VAL A 77 4.98 13.34 8.51
C VAL A 77 4.95 14.75 9.10
N ALA A 78 5.25 14.91 10.40
CA ALA A 78 5.08 16.19 11.11
C ALA A 78 6.39 16.85 11.57
N VAL A 79 7.39 16.04 11.94
CA VAL A 79 8.57 16.53 12.66
C VAL A 79 9.81 16.59 11.79
N ARG A 80 10.08 15.54 11.00
CA ARG A 80 11.32 15.39 10.22
C ARG A 80 11.34 16.36 9.02
N PRO A 81 12.18 17.41 9.01
CA PRO A 81 12.12 18.44 7.97
C PRO A 81 12.38 17.89 6.56
N ALA A 82 13.35 16.98 6.43
CA ALA A 82 13.68 16.36 5.14
C ALA A 82 12.50 15.60 4.52
N SER A 83 11.72 14.89 5.34
CA SER A 83 10.53 14.17 4.87
C SER A 83 9.41 15.13 4.51
N VAL A 84 9.19 16.17 5.32
CA VAL A 84 8.17 17.20 5.04
C VAL A 84 8.49 17.98 3.76
N ASP A 85 9.74 18.38 3.58
CA ASP A 85 10.18 19.08 2.36
C ASP A 85 10.04 18.19 1.12
N PHE A 86 10.33 16.90 1.24
CA PHE A 86 10.06 15.93 0.19
C PHE A 86 8.56 15.85 -0.13
N PHE A 87 7.68 15.71 0.87
CA PHE A 87 6.23 15.63 0.65
C PHE A 87 5.67 16.88 -0.04
N ILE A 88 6.18 18.07 0.30
CA ILE A 88 5.81 19.33 -0.32
C ILE A 88 6.31 19.38 -1.77
N ALA A 89 7.56 18.98 -2.02
CA ALA A 89 8.12 18.94 -3.36
C ALA A 89 7.34 17.95 -4.25
N THR A 90 7.08 16.74 -3.78
CA THR A 90 6.28 15.75 -4.50
C THR A 90 4.88 16.26 -4.84
N GLU A 91 4.17 16.89 -3.88
CA GLU A 91 2.85 17.46 -4.18
C GLU A 91 2.95 18.57 -5.24
N THR A 92 3.99 19.40 -5.17
CA THR A 92 4.21 20.49 -6.13
C THR A 92 4.55 19.97 -7.53
N GLU A 93 5.38 18.92 -7.64
CA GLU A 93 5.68 18.28 -8.92
C GLU A 93 4.45 17.56 -9.50
N MET A 94 3.66 16.88 -8.66
CA MET A 94 2.44 16.20 -9.11
C MET A 94 1.35 17.16 -9.59
N LYS A 95 1.29 18.39 -9.07
CA LYS A 95 0.38 19.43 -9.59
C LYS A 95 0.74 19.91 -11.00
N LYS A 96 1.98 19.70 -11.46
CA LYS A 96 2.40 20.05 -12.83
C LYS A 96 1.99 18.98 -13.85
N VAL A 97 1.65 17.77 -13.39
CA VAL A 97 1.28 16.67 -14.26
C VAL A 97 -0.11 16.92 -14.82
N ASN A 98 -0.20 17.00 -16.15
CA ASN A 98 -1.48 17.00 -16.85
C ASN A 98 -2.01 15.57 -16.86
N TRP A 99 -3.15 15.34 -16.19
CA TRP A 99 -3.81 14.04 -16.20
C TRP A 99 -4.51 13.81 -17.54
N SER A 100 -4.36 12.62 -18.11
CA SER A 100 -5.01 12.23 -19.37
C SER A 100 -6.52 12.43 -19.32
N SER A 101 -7.08 12.88 -20.43
CA SER A 101 -8.53 13.04 -20.55
C SER A 101 -9.25 11.68 -20.43
N ARG A 102 -10.52 11.68 -20.01
CA ARG A 102 -11.32 10.44 -19.94
C ARG A 102 -11.32 9.66 -21.25
N ARG A 103 -11.28 10.37 -22.39
CA ARG A 103 -11.23 9.77 -23.73
C ARG A 103 -9.92 9.04 -23.98
N GLU A 104 -8.78 9.61 -23.58
CA GLU A 104 -7.47 8.95 -23.68
C GLU A 104 -7.40 7.72 -22.78
N VAL A 105 -7.89 7.81 -21.54
CA VAL A 105 -7.88 6.68 -20.60
C VAL A 105 -8.71 5.52 -21.14
N VAL A 106 -9.91 5.79 -21.66
CA VAL A 106 -10.76 4.77 -22.27
C VAL A 106 -10.11 4.19 -23.53
N GLY A 107 -9.52 5.04 -24.38
CA GLY A 107 -8.80 4.60 -25.57
C GLY A 107 -7.67 3.62 -25.23
N SER A 108 -6.81 3.99 -24.27
CA SER A 108 -5.69 3.14 -23.82
C SER A 108 -6.17 1.84 -23.20
N SER A 109 -7.21 1.87 -22.35
CA SER A 109 -7.76 0.66 -21.72
C SER A 109 -8.36 -0.31 -22.74
N ILE A 110 -9.08 0.19 -23.76
CA ILE A 110 -9.65 -0.66 -24.82
C ILE A 110 -8.53 -1.35 -25.60
N VAL A 111 -7.46 -0.62 -25.95
CA VAL A 111 -6.31 -1.22 -26.65
C VAL A 111 -5.70 -2.35 -25.82
N VAL A 112 -5.47 -2.13 -24.52
CA VAL A 112 -4.93 -3.17 -23.64
C VAL A 112 -5.86 -4.38 -23.58
N ILE A 113 -7.16 -4.17 -23.38
CA ILE A 113 -8.15 -5.27 -23.33
C ILE A 113 -8.13 -6.09 -24.62
N VAL A 114 -8.13 -5.43 -25.78
CA VAL A 114 -8.10 -6.12 -27.08
C VAL A 114 -6.81 -6.91 -27.25
N VAL A 115 -5.65 -6.34 -26.93
CA VAL A 115 -4.36 -7.04 -27.01
C VAL A 115 -4.32 -8.23 -26.07
N SER A 116 -4.81 -8.09 -24.83
CA SER A 116 -4.91 -9.19 -23.87
C SER A 116 -5.83 -10.30 -24.36
N LEU A 117 -6.97 -9.98 -24.97
CA LEU A 117 -7.89 -10.98 -25.53
C LEU A 117 -7.28 -11.72 -26.74
N VAL A 118 -6.54 -11.01 -27.60
CA VAL A 118 -5.83 -11.63 -28.72
C VAL A 118 -4.76 -12.60 -28.21
N LEU A 119 -3.97 -12.18 -27.21
CA LEU A 119 -2.96 -13.06 -26.58
C LEU A 119 -3.62 -14.26 -25.89
N ALA A 120 -4.72 -14.05 -25.16
CA ALA A 120 -5.46 -15.14 -24.54
C ALA A 120 -6.00 -16.14 -25.57
N GLY A 121 -6.57 -15.65 -26.68
CA GLY A 121 -7.03 -16.50 -27.79
C GLY A 121 -5.88 -17.23 -28.49
N PHE A 122 -4.73 -16.59 -28.64
CA PHE A 122 -3.51 -17.22 -29.15
C PHE A 122 -3.05 -18.33 -28.21
N CYS A 123 -2.91 -18.07 -26.91
CA CYS A 123 -2.56 -19.11 -25.93
C CYS A 123 -3.55 -20.27 -25.98
N GLN A 124 -4.86 -19.99 -26.00
CA GLN A 124 -5.91 -21.00 -26.10
C GLN A 124 -5.75 -21.89 -27.35
N LEU A 125 -5.40 -21.30 -28.50
CA LEU A 125 -5.16 -22.04 -29.73
C LEU A 125 -4.00 -23.03 -29.58
N PHE A 126 -2.89 -22.60 -28.97
CA PHE A 126 -1.75 -23.48 -28.72
C PHE A 126 -2.06 -24.53 -27.67
N ASP A 127 -2.78 -24.18 -26.61
CA ASP A 127 -3.21 -25.11 -25.57
C ASP A 127 -4.07 -26.23 -26.16
N TRP A 128 -5.00 -25.89 -27.06
CA TRP A 128 -5.79 -26.88 -27.80
C TRP A 128 -4.95 -27.71 -28.77
N GLY A 129 -4.01 -27.08 -29.48
CA GLY A 129 -3.09 -27.79 -30.37
C GLY A 129 -2.23 -28.81 -29.63
N PHE A 130 -1.67 -28.42 -28.48
CA PHE A 130 -0.89 -29.32 -27.63
C PHE A 130 -1.76 -30.40 -27.00
N PHE A 131 -2.96 -30.07 -26.53
CA PHE A 131 -3.90 -31.06 -26.01
C PHE A 131 -4.21 -32.14 -27.06
N TRP A 132 -4.55 -31.73 -28.28
CA TRP A 132 -4.80 -32.67 -29.38
C TRP A 132 -3.56 -33.51 -29.72
N LEU A 133 -2.38 -32.88 -29.82
CA LEU A 133 -1.12 -33.58 -30.10
C LEU A 133 -0.80 -34.62 -29.02
N PHE A 134 -0.95 -34.27 -27.75
CA PHE A 134 -0.66 -35.15 -26.62
C PHE A 134 -1.66 -36.29 -26.47
N GLN A 135 -2.92 -36.11 -26.89
CA GLN A 135 -3.88 -37.20 -27.05
C GLN A 135 -3.41 -38.21 -28.11
N GLN A 136 -2.94 -37.74 -29.27
CA GLN A 136 -2.42 -38.63 -30.32
C GLN A 136 -1.17 -39.40 -29.86
N LEU A 137 -0.30 -38.76 -29.08
CA LEU A 137 0.89 -39.38 -28.50
C LEU A 137 0.61 -40.31 -27.32
N ARG A 138 -0.67 -40.52 -26.95
CA ARG A 138 -1.13 -41.35 -25.80
C ARG A 138 -0.51 -40.98 -24.45
N VAL A 139 0.06 -39.78 -24.34
CA VAL A 139 0.57 -39.22 -23.09
C VAL A 139 -0.58 -38.74 -22.20
N LEU A 140 -1.65 -38.20 -22.81
CA LEU A 140 -2.89 -37.87 -22.12
C LEU A 140 -3.92 -38.99 -22.35
N GLN A 141 -4.21 -39.75 -21.29
CA GLN A 141 -5.38 -40.62 -21.23
C GLN A 141 -6.57 -39.75 -20.83
N VAL A 142 -7.43 -39.43 -21.80
CA VAL A 142 -8.74 -38.87 -21.49
C VAL A 142 -9.63 -40.04 -21.13
N ASP A 143 -9.67 -40.35 -19.83
CA ASP A 143 -10.69 -41.23 -19.29
C ASP A 143 -12.04 -40.58 -19.59
N GLY A 144 -12.85 -41.23 -20.43
CA GLY A 144 -14.15 -40.73 -20.82
C GLY A 144 -15.08 -40.67 -19.62
N GLY A 145 -15.27 -39.47 -19.07
CA GLY A 145 -16.18 -39.15 -17.97
C GLY A 145 -15.91 -37.78 -17.38
#